data_AF-A0A1F6NIG9-F1
#
_entry.id   AF-A0A1F6NIG9-F1
#
_cell.length_a   1.000
_cell.length_b   1.000
_cell.length_c   1.000
_cell.angle_alpha   90.00
_cell.angle_beta   90.00
_cell.angle_gamma   90.00
#
_symmetry.space_group_name_H-M   'P 1'
#
loop_
_entity.id
_entity.type
_entity.pdbx_description
1 polymer ?
#
loop_
_entity_poly.entity_id
_entity_poly.type
_entity_poly.pdbx_seq_one_letter_code
_entity_poly.pdbx_strand_id
1 'polypeptide(L)'
;MSLKRRLESQIYNFRYAFSTIHLPEWVTGMRTRVILTAVFVFMSGAYIIKTSSAAVSGYDIHTLENKVSGLQSDIQKLQTEVVTYDSIGNIQKRAGETNMVAVGEIKHLTPAGLAVALR
;
A
#
# COMPACT_ATOMS: atom_id res chain seq x y z
N MET A 1 26.39 -32.72 -40.41
CA MET A 1 25.25 -31.92 -40.93
C MET A 1 25.19 -30.61 -40.16
N SER A 2 25.21 -29.46 -40.84
CA SER A 2 25.29 -28.15 -40.19
C SER A 2 23.96 -27.73 -39.54
N LEU A 3 24.06 -27.01 -38.41
CA LEU A 3 22.95 -26.48 -37.63
C LEU A 3 21.97 -25.64 -38.47
N LYS A 4 22.50 -24.93 -39.47
CA LYS A 4 21.74 -24.15 -40.46
C LYS A 4 20.73 -25.01 -41.25
N ARG A 5 21.14 -26.19 -41.71
CA ARG A 5 20.26 -27.10 -42.48
C ARG A 5 19.14 -27.70 -41.61
N ARG A 6 19.36 -27.83 -40.29
CA ARG A 6 18.31 -28.28 -39.35
C ARG A 6 17.27 -27.20 -39.07
N LEU A 7 17.68 -25.94 -38.96
CA LEU A 7 16.77 -24.81 -38.82
C LEU A 7 15.93 -24.59 -40.07
N GLU A 8 16.56 -24.65 -41.25
CA GLU A 8 15.85 -24.51 -42.53
C GLU A 8 14.81 -25.62 -42.73
N SER A 9 15.14 -26.87 -42.37
CA SER A 9 14.18 -27.97 -42.46
C SER A 9 13.06 -27.88 -41.42
N GLN A 10 13.37 -27.43 -40.20
CA GLN A 10 12.35 -27.21 -39.18
C GLN A 10 11.37 -26.10 -39.56
N ILE A 11 11.85 -24.99 -40.12
CA ILE A 11 11.00 -23.90 -40.62
C ILE A 11 10.16 -24.37 -41.81
N TYR A 12 10.75 -25.13 -42.73
CA TYR A 12 10.04 -25.70 -43.88
C TYR A 12 8.92 -26.64 -43.43
N ASN A 13 9.23 -27.58 -42.51
CA ASN A 13 8.27 -28.53 -41.96
C ASN A 13 7.17 -27.82 -41.16
N PHE A 14 7.52 -26.79 -40.39
CA PHE A 14 6.54 -25.98 -39.65
C PHE A 14 5.59 -25.27 -40.61
N ARG A 15 6.11 -24.62 -41.65
CA ARG A 15 5.29 -23.94 -42.66
C ARG A 15 4.39 -24.92 -43.42
N TYR A 16 4.91 -26.10 -43.76
CA TYR A 16 4.15 -27.15 -44.43
C TYR A 16 3.02 -27.70 -43.55
N ALA A 17 3.30 -27.90 -42.25
CA ALA A 17 2.30 -28.32 -41.27
C ALA A 17 1.17 -27.28 -41.15
N PHE A 18 1.49 -25.99 -41.09
CA PHE A 18 0.45 -24.94 -41.07
C PHE A 18 -0.37 -24.87 -42.36
N SER A 19 0.22 -25.17 -43.52
CA SER A 19 -0.51 -25.19 -44.80
C SER A 19 -1.38 -26.43 -45.03
N THR A 20 -1.13 -27.53 -44.32
CA THR A 20 -1.91 -28.78 -44.43
C THR A 20 -3.06 -28.86 -43.43
N ILE A 21 -3.13 -27.93 -42.47
CA ILE A 21 -4.30 -27.78 -41.60
C ILE A 21 -5.44 -27.16 -42.43
N HIS A 22 -6.26 -28.02 -43.01
CA HIS A 22 -7.54 -27.63 -43.57
C HIS A 22 -8.46 -27.24 -42.41
N LEU A 23 -8.59 -25.94 -42.20
CA LEU A 23 -9.55 -25.40 -41.24
C LEU A 23 -10.97 -25.61 -41.79
N PRO A 24 -11.94 -25.99 -40.95
CA PRO A 24 -13.33 -26.13 -41.35
C PRO A 24 -13.84 -24.83 -42.00
N GLU A 25 -14.66 -24.95 -43.05
CA GLU A 25 -15.17 -23.79 -43.80
C GLU A 25 -15.96 -22.79 -42.94
N TRP A 26 -16.54 -23.27 -41.83
CA TRP A 26 -17.20 -22.41 -40.87
C TRP A 26 -16.23 -21.45 -40.14
N VAL A 27 -14.97 -21.82 -39.95
CA VAL A 27 -13.94 -20.98 -39.30
C VAL A 27 -13.28 -20.02 -40.30
N THR A 28 -13.10 -20.45 -41.54
CA THR A 28 -12.40 -19.68 -42.58
C THR A 28 -13.31 -18.78 -43.40
N GLY A 29 -14.63 -18.92 -43.25
CA GLY A 29 -15.63 -18.06 -43.87
C GLY A 29 -15.42 -16.57 -43.58
N MET A 30 -15.71 -15.72 -44.56
CA MET A 30 -15.51 -14.27 -44.43
C MET A 30 -16.34 -13.67 -43.29
N ARG A 31 -17.56 -14.18 -43.06
CA ARG A 31 -18.44 -13.72 -41.98
C ARG A 31 -17.89 -14.03 -40.60
N THR A 32 -17.34 -15.22 -40.39
CA THR A 32 -16.80 -15.63 -39.09
C THR A 32 -15.50 -14.90 -38.76
N ARG A 33 -14.66 -14.61 -39.76
CA ARG A 33 -13.49 -13.74 -39.58
C ARG A 33 -13.88 -12.33 -39.13
N VAL A 34 -14.89 -11.72 -39.75
CA VAL A 34 -15.36 -10.38 -39.34
C VAL A 34 -15.90 -10.40 -37.91
N ILE A 35 -16.68 -11.42 -37.54
CA ILE A 35 -17.21 -11.58 -36.18
C ILE A 35 -16.08 -11.76 -35.17
N LEU A 36 -15.10 -12.64 -35.45
CA LEU A 36 -13.96 -12.86 -34.57
C LEU A 36 -13.14 -11.59 -34.35
N THR A 37 -12.86 -10.84 -35.42
CA THR A 37 -12.16 -9.56 -35.32
C THR A 37 -12.97 -8.55 -34.51
N ALA A 38 -14.28 -8.47 -34.72
CA ALA A 38 -15.15 -7.57 -33.96
C ALA A 38 -15.17 -7.93 -32.45
N VAL A 39 -15.26 -9.21 -32.11
CA VAL A 39 -15.20 -9.69 -30.72
C VAL A 39 -13.84 -9.37 -30.10
N PHE A 40 -12.75 -9.56 -30.85
CA PHE A 40 -11.40 -9.25 -30.38
C PHE A 40 -11.22 -7.75 -30.07
N VAL A 41 -11.66 -6.89 -30.98
CA VAL A 41 -11.62 -5.43 -30.79
C VAL A 41 -12.48 -5.02 -29.60
N PHE A 42 -13.69 -5.57 -29.48
CA PHE A 42 -14.59 -5.29 -28.38
C PHE A 42 -14.01 -5.72 -27.02
N MET A 43 -13.46 -6.94 -26.92
CA MET A 43 -12.81 -7.41 -25.69
C MET A 43 -11.60 -6.55 -25.32
N SER A 44 -10.80 -6.15 -26.31
CA SER A 44 -9.64 -5.29 -26.08
C SER A 44 -10.05 -3.93 -25.52
N GLY A 45 -11.08 -3.30 -26.10
CA GLY A 45 -11.63 -2.04 -25.58
C GLY A 45 -12.21 -2.18 -24.18
N ALA A 46 -13.01 -3.22 -23.94
CA ALA A 46 -13.60 -3.49 -22.62
C ALA A 46 -12.53 -3.73 -21.54
N TYR A 47 -11.44 -4.42 -21.89
CA TYR A 47 -10.32 -4.66 -20.99
C TYR A 47 -9.62 -3.36 -20.58
N ILE A 48 -9.39 -2.45 -21.54
CA ILE A 48 -8.78 -1.15 -21.27
C ILE A 48 -9.66 -0.35 -20.30
N ILE A 49 -10.97 -0.26 -20.56
CA ILE A 49 -11.90 0.48 -19.69
C ILE A 49 -11.90 -0.07 -18.26
N LYS A 50 -11.96 -1.41 -18.10
CA LYS A 50 -11.91 -2.03 -16.77
C LYS A 50 -10.60 -1.75 -16.05
N THR A 51 -9.48 -1.83 -16.77
CA THR A 51 -8.15 -1.58 -16.20
C THR A 51 -7.98 -0.11 -15.80
N SER A 52 -8.45 0.82 -16.64
CA SER A 52 -8.45 2.26 -16.33
C SER A 52 -9.34 2.59 -15.13
N SER A 53 -10.54 2.00 -15.04
CA SER A 53 -11.42 2.18 -13.87
C SER A 53 -10.77 1.67 -12.60
N ALA A 54 -10.11 0.50 -12.65
CA ALA A 54 -9.40 -0.05 -11.50
C ALA A 54 -8.24 0.87 -11.05
N ALA A 55 -7.52 1.48 -12.00
CA ALA A 55 -6.45 2.42 -11.70
C ALA A 55 -6.96 3.71 -11.04
N VAL A 56 -8.07 4.27 -11.53
CA VAL A 56 -8.71 5.46 -10.93
C VAL A 56 -9.23 5.14 -9.52
N SER A 57 -9.93 4.02 -9.35
CA SER A 57 -10.41 3.60 -8.03
C SER A 57 -9.26 3.33 -7.05
N GLY A 58 -8.13 2.77 -7.51
CA GLY A 58 -6.93 2.60 -6.68
C GLY A 58 -6.32 3.92 -6.22
N TYR A 59 -6.28 4.93 -7.09
CA TYR A 59 -5.84 6.27 -6.72
C TYR A 59 -6.76 6.89 -5.66
N ASP A 60 -8.07 6.83 -5.88
CA ASP A 60 -9.06 7.38 -4.95
C ASP A 60 -8.97 6.71 -3.57
N ILE A 61 -8.84 5.38 -3.53
CA ILE A 61 -8.62 4.61 -2.29
C ILE A 61 -7.36 5.08 -1.58
N HIS A 62 -6.23 5.18 -2.28
CA HIS A 62 -4.97 5.63 -1.70
C HIS A 62 -5.06 7.07 -1.16
N THR A 63 -5.77 7.97 -1.85
CA THR A 63 -6.00 9.32 -1.31
C THR A 63 -6.85 9.30 -0.05
N LEU A 64 -7.83 8.40 0.02
CA LEU A 64 -8.70 8.26 1.18
C LEU A 64 -7.95 7.65 2.38
N GLU A 65 -7.11 6.64 2.14
CA GLU A 65 -6.23 6.04 3.16
C GLU A 65 -5.29 7.08 3.78
N ASN A 66 -4.68 7.94 2.96
CA ASN A 66 -3.83 9.02 3.46
C ASN A 66 -4.59 10.02 4.33
N LYS A 67 -5.83 10.36 3.96
CA LYS A 67 -6.69 11.23 4.78
C LYS A 67 -7.05 10.58 6.12
N VAL A 68 -7.39 9.29 6.11
CA VAL A 68 -7.70 8.53 7.33
C VAL A 68 -6.49 8.46 8.25
N SER A 69 -5.30 8.18 7.71
CA SER A 69 -4.06 8.14 8.49
C SER A 69 -3.73 9.51 9.10
N GLY A 70 -3.94 10.60 8.36
CA GLY A 70 -3.75 11.96 8.87
C GLY A 70 -4.70 12.26 10.04
N LEU A 71 -6.00 11.99 9.85
CA LEU A 71 -7.01 12.17 10.89
C LEU A 71 -6.73 11.35 12.14
N GLN A 72 -6.24 10.12 11.99
CA GLN A 72 -5.90 9.25 13.12
C GLN A 72 -4.72 9.80 13.92
N SER A 73 -3.70 10.34 13.24
CA SER A 73 -2.60 11.06 13.90
C SER A 73 -3.11 12.28 14.67
N ASP A 74 -4.00 13.06 14.08
CA ASP A 74 -4.54 14.27 14.74
C ASP A 74 -5.40 13.93 15.95
N ILE A 75 -6.18 12.84 15.89
CA ILE A 75 -6.91 12.31 17.05
C ILE A 75 -5.94 11.93 18.18
N GLN A 76 -4.84 11.24 17.87
CA GLN A 76 -3.85 10.86 18.89
C GLN A 76 -3.19 12.08 19.55
N LYS A 77 -2.90 13.13 18.78
CA LYS A 77 -2.39 14.40 19.32
C LYS A 77 -3.40 15.05 20.26
N LEU A 78 -4.66 15.16 19.82
CA LEU A 78 -5.74 15.71 20.64
C LEU A 78 -5.95 14.92 21.93
N GLN A 79 -5.90 13.59 21.87
CA GLN A 79 -6.00 12.75 23.07
C GLN A 79 -4.85 13.02 24.04
N THR A 80 -3.63 13.18 23.55
CA THR A 80 -2.46 13.50 24.38
C THR A 80 -2.61 14.88 25.04
N GLU A 81 -3.14 15.85 24.29
CA GLU A 81 -3.40 17.19 24.78
C GLU A 81 -4.49 17.19 25.86
N VAL A 82 -5.59 16.46 25.67
CA VAL A 82 -6.63 16.26 26.69
C VAL A 82 -6.05 15.67 27.97
N VAL A 83 -5.25 14.60 27.87
CA VAL A 83 -4.60 13.98 29.04
C VAL A 83 -3.68 14.96 29.77
N THR A 84 -3.00 15.83 29.02
CA THR A 84 -2.14 16.87 29.59
C THR A 84 -2.96 17.89 30.37
N TYR A 85 -4.07 18.37 29.80
CA TYR A 85 -4.98 19.28 30.48
C TYR A 85 -5.61 18.66 31.73
N ASP A 86 -6.04 17.41 31.66
CA ASP A 86 -6.57 16.69 32.82
C ASP A 86 -5.51 16.51 33.92
N SER A 87 -4.26 16.24 33.54
CA SER A 87 -3.14 16.15 34.48
C SER A 87 -2.89 17.46 35.20
N ILE A 88 -2.93 18.59 34.49
CA ILE A 88 -2.80 19.94 35.08
C ILE A 88 -3.96 20.21 36.05
N GLY A 89 -5.19 19.93 35.64
CA GLY A 89 -6.36 20.09 36.51
C GLY A 89 -6.25 19.28 37.80
N ASN A 90 -5.76 18.04 37.71
CA ASN A 90 -5.51 17.18 38.85
C ASN A 90 -4.39 17.69 39.77
N ILE A 91 -3.30 18.21 39.20
CA ILE A 91 -2.21 18.85 39.97
C ILE A 91 -2.75 20.08 40.71
N GLN A 92 -3.52 20.93 40.03
CA GLN A 92 -4.09 22.14 40.63
C GLN A 92 -5.06 21.80 41.77
N LYS A 93 -5.91 20.78 41.58
CA LYS A 93 -6.81 20.29 42.63
C LYS A 93 -6.04 19.79 43.85
N ARG A 94 -5.03 18.93 43.64
CA ARG A 94 -4.18 18.41 44.73
C ARG A 94 -3.37 19.51 45.42
N ALA A 95 -2.88 20.49 44.67
CA ALA A 95 -2.17 21.65 45.21
C ALA A 95 -3.07 22.56 46.06
N GLY A 96 -4.37 22.62 45.78
CA GLY A 96 -5.36 23.30 46.63
C GLY A 96 -5.74 22.50 47.88
N GLU A 97 -5.69 21.16 47.80
CA GLU A 97 -5.94 20.27 48.94
C GLU A 97 -4.73 20.12 49.88
N THR A 98 -3.52 20.43 49.40
CA THR A 98 -2.30 20.46 50.22
C THR A 98 -2.06 21.85 50.77
N ASN A 99 -1.93 21.97 52.10
CA ASN A 99 -1.52 23.21 52.77
C ASN A 99 -0.04 23.52 52.48
N MET A 100 0.30 23.85 51.24
CA MET A 100 1.65 24.21 50.84
C MET A 100 2.05 25.52 51.51
N VAL A 101 3.10 25.49 52.33
CA VAL A 101 3.69 26.67 52.98
C VAL A 101 4.95 27.06 52.21
N ALA A 102 5.09 28.34 51.87
CA ALA A 102 6.26 28.83 51.14
C ALA A 102 7.54 28.63 51.98
N VAL A 103 8.51 27.89 51.44
CA VAL A 103 9.82 27.64 52.08
C VAL A 103 10.86 28.55 51.44
N GLY A 104 11.49 29.41 52.25
CA GLY A 104 12.41 30.46 51.77
C GLY A 104 13.81 29.99 51.39
N GLU A 105 14.33 28.90 51.96
CA GLU A 105 15.64 28.33 51.58
C GLU A 105 15.66 26.82 51.78
N ILE A 106 15.98 26.07 50.71
CA ILE A 106 16.21 24.63 50.76
C ILE A 106 17.71 24.41 50.99
N LYS A 107 18.09 24.08 52.22
CA LYS A 107 19.48 23.74 52.55
C LYS A 107 19.75 22.30 52.12
N HIS A 108 20.33 22.12 50.94
CA HIS A 108 20.76 20.81 50.46
C HIS A 108 21.92 20.30 51.31
N LEU A 109 21.68 19.25 52.09
CA LEU A 109 22.75 18.54 52.78
C LEU A 109 23.40 17.59 51.77
N THR A 110 24.64 17.89 51.37
CA THR A 110 25.49 16.95 50.64
C THR A 110 25.82 15.80 51.58
N PRO A 111 25.38 14.55 51.30
CA PRO A 111 25.75 13.41 52.13
C PRO A 111 27.26 13.22 52.06
N ALA A 112 27.93 13.31 53.21
CA ALA A 112 29.34 12.99 53.33
C ALA A 112 29.53 11.51 53.00
N GLY A 113 30.21 11.25 51.87
CA GLY A 113 30.70 9.97 51.36
C GLY A 113 30.21 8.71 52.06
N LEU A 114 29.12 8.12 51.58
CA LEU A 114 28.86 6.70 51.80
C LEU A 114 29.84 5.93 50.92
N ALA A 115 30.95 5.49 51.52
CA ALA A 115 31.80 4.47 50.92
C ALA A 115 30.98 3.18 50.77
N VAL A 116 30.53 2.90 49.55
CA VAL A 116 29.87 1.65 49.20
C VAL A 116 30.95 0.59 48.99
N ALA A 117 30.95 -0.45 49.83
CA ALA A 117 31.80 -1.61 49.62
C ALA A 117 31.25 -2.43 48.43
N LEU A 118 32.03 -2.52 47.35
CA LEU A 118 31.83 -3.50 46.29
C LEU A 118 32.17 -4.89 46.84
N ARG A 119 31.21 -5.82 46.76
CA ARG A 119 31.42 -7.25 47.00
C ARG A 119 31.29 -7.99 45.68
#